data_AF-A0A3N1UY04-F1
#
_entry.id   AF-A0A3N1UY04-F1
#
_cell.length_a   1.000
_cell.length_b   1.000
_cell.length_c   1.000
_cell.angle_alpha   90.00
_cell.angle_beta   90.00
_cell.angle_gamma   90.00
#
_symmetry.space_group_name_H-M   'P 1'
#
loop_
_entity.id
_entity.type
_entity.pdbx_description
1 polymer ?
#
loop_
_entity_poly.entity_id
_entity_poly.type
_entity_poly.pdbx_seq_one_letter_code
_entity_poly.pdbx_strand_id
1 'polypeptide(L)'
;MEMREFVKAALKKVNRKLADGVLDKNEEGYSDPEEMLLDWIWIELKEEAPDKDAVIAMDLDDLYEVIESDARIYEDYRILLESVRSDAG
;
A
#
# COMPACT_ATOMS: atom_id res chain seq x y z
N MET A 1 -14.47 3.47 -12.33
CA MET A 1 -13.41 2.65 -11.72
C MET A 1 -13.61 2.78 -10.22
N GLU A 2 -13.80 1.68 -9.51
CA GLU A 2 -14.07 1.70 -8.06
C GLU A 2 -12.76 1.87 -7.26
N MET A 3 -12.82 2.41 -6.03
CA MET A 3 -11.62 2.66 -5.20
C MET A 3 -10.72 1.42 -5.09
N ARG A 4 -11.32 0.22 -4.95
CA ARG A 4 -10.61 -1.06 -4.93
C ARG A 4 -9.72 -1.32 -6.16
N GLU A 5 -10.12 -0.84 -7.34
CA GLU A 5 -9.34 -1.02 -8.57
C GLU A 5 -8.08 -0.14 -8.55
N PHE A 6 -8.19 1.07 -7.97
CA PHE A 6 -7.05 1.95 -7.77
C PHE A 6 -6.11 1.42 -6.68
N VAL A 7 -6.66 0.91 -5.57
CA VAL A 7 -5.86 0.24 -4.51
C VAL A 7 -5.10 -0.95 -5.09
N LYS A 8 -5.74 -1.77 -5.93
CA LYS A 8 -5.06 -2.88 -6.61
C LYS A 8 -3.94 -2.41 -7.55
N ALA A 9 -4.13 -1.29 -8.24
CA ALA A 9 -3.09 -0.71 -9.10
C ALA A 9 -1.93 -0.16 -8.28
N ALA A 10 -2.21 0.56 -7.19
CA ALA A 10 -1.25 1.08 -6.23
C ALA A 10 -0.40 -0.06 -5.64
N LEU A 11 -1.04 -1.13 -5.15
CA LEU A 11 -0.36 -2.30 -4.59
C LEU A 11 0.64 -2.93 -5.59
N LYS A 12 0.23 -3.08 -6.85
CA LYS A 12 1.12 -3.59 -7.91
C LYS A 12 2.30 -2.68 -8.17
N LYS A 13 2.10 -1.35 -8.09
CA LYS A 13 3.19 -0.38 -8.24
C LYS A 13 4.15 -0.43 -7.06
N VAL A 14 3.65 -0.47 -5.83
CA VAL A 14 4.47 -0.62 -4.62
C VAL A 14 5.32 -1.88 -4.72
N ASN A 15 4.73 -3.02 -5.10
CA ASN A 15 5.48 -4.27 -5.30
C ASN A 15 6.61 -4.12 -6.34
N ARG A 16 6.33 -3.46 -7.47
CA ARG A 16 7.36 -3.18 -8.49
C ARG A 16 8.45 -2.24 -7.95
N LYS A 17 8.08 -1.15 -7.28
CA LYS A 17 9.02 -0.18 -6.71
C LYS A 17 9.92 -0.82 -5.64
N LEU A 18 9.38 -1.75 -4.83
CA LEU A 18 10.15 -2.56 -3.91
C LEU A 18 11.14 -3.48 -4.64
N ALA A 19 10.67 -4.21 -5.67
CA ALA A 19 11.54 -5.08 -6.45
C ALA A 19 12.65 -4.32 -7.20
N ASP A 20 12.36 -3.09 -7.63
CA ASP A 20 13.31 -2.20 -8.31
C ASP A 20 14.25 -1.46 -7.33
N GLY A 21 14.08 -1.63 -6.02
CA GLY A 21 14.89 -0.98 -4.98
C GLY A 21 14.62 0.53 -4.81
N VAL A 22 13.47 1.01 -5.29
CA VAL A 22 13.06 2.42 -5.17
C VAL A 22 12.51 2.73 -3.78
N LEU A 23 11.82 1.77 -3.16
CA LEU A 23 11.31 1.86 -1.79
C LEU A 23 12.31 1.23 -0.82
N ASP A 24 12.69 1.95 0.22
CA ASP A 24 13.62 1.49 1.25
C ASP A 24 12.85 0.87 2.41
N LYS A 25 13.04 -0.43 2.65
CA LYS A 25 12.42 -1.15 3.78
C LYS A 25 12.92 -0.70 5.15
N ASN A 26 14.01 0.07 5.19
CA ASN A 26 14.59 0.62 6.41
C ASN A 26 14.34 2.14 6.52
N GLU A 27 13.34 2.67 5.80
CA GLU A 27 13.00 4.07 5.81
C GLU A 27 12.80 4.59 7.26
N GLU A 28 13.60 5.59 7.62
CA GLU A 28 13.52 6.22 8.94
C GLU A 28 12.16 6.92 9.10
N GLY A 29 11.47 6.64 10.21
CA GLY A 29 10.17 7.25 10.52
C GLY A 29 9.05 6.25 10.72
N TYR A 30 9.23 5.00 10.27
CA TYR A 30 8.28 3.92 10.52
C TYR A 30 8.79 2.97 11.61
N SER A 31 7.90 2.62 12.53
CA SER A 31 8.16 1.60 13.56
C SER A 31 7.45 0.28 13.31
N ASP A 32 6.49 0.29 12.37
CA ASP A 32 5.72 -0.88 11.95
C ASP A 32 5.81 -1.04 10.41
N PRO A 33 6.28 -2.20 9.91
CA PRO A 33 6.25 -2.52 8.49
C PRO A 33 4.86 -2.45 7.84
N GLU A 34 3.80 -2.68 8.62
CA GLU A 34 2.41 -2.60 8.16
C GLU A 34 1.99 -1.15 7.89
N GLU A 35 2.29 -0.24 8.82
CA GLU A 35 2.09 1.20 8.65
C GLU A 35 2.88 1.74 7.44
N MET A 36 4.15 1.35 7.31
CA MET A 36 5.00 1.74 6.18
C MET A 36 4.42 1.26 4.84
N LEU A 37 3.98 0.00 4.76
CA LEU A 37 3.39 -0.53 3.54
C LEU A 37 2.08 0.18 3.18
N LEU A 38 1.21 0.42 4.16
CA LEU A 38 -0.05 1.14 3.94
C LEU A 38 0.21 2.57 3.46
N ASP A 39 1.19 3.26 4.05
CA ASP A 39 1.54 4.62 3.62
C ASP A 39 2.10 4.66 2.20
N TRP A 40 2.97 3.73 1.81
CA TRP A 40 3.42 3.62 0.41
C TRP A 40 2.26 3.37 -0.55
N ILE A 41 1.32 2.49 -0.20
CA ILE A 41 0.12 2.26 -1.02
C ILE A 41 -0.72 3.55 -1.12
N TRP A 42 -0.88 4.28 -0.01
CA TRP A 42 -1.60 5.54 0.02
C TRP A 42 -0.94 6.63 -0.84
N ILE A 43 0.39 6.73 -0.82
CA ILE A 43 1.16 7.65 -1.67
C ILE A 43 0.89 7.34 -3.16
N GLU A 44 0.99 6.07 -3.58
CA GLU A 44 0.68 5.70 -4.97
C GLU A 44 -0.78 5.99 -5.32
N LEU A 45 -1.70 5.77 -4.37
CA LEU A 45 -3.12 6.00 -4.56
C LEU A 45 -3.41 7.50 -4.81
N LYS A 46 -2.72 8.42 -4.12
CA LYS A 46 -2.86 9.88 -4.36
C LYS A 46 -2.40 10.30 -5.75
N GLU A 47 -1.44 9.58 -6.32
CA GLU A 47 -0.94 9.87 -7.67
C GLU A 47 -1.94 9.40 -8.74
N GLU A 48 -2.59 8.25 -8.52
CA GLU A 48 -3.39 7.55 -9.53
C GLU A 48 -4.90 7.80 -9.44
N ALA A 49 -5.43 8.06 -8.25
CA ALA A 49 -6.87 8.23 -8.08
C ALA A 49 -7.35 9.53 -8.75
N PRO A 50 -8.49 9.47 -9.49
CA PRO A 50 -9.07 10.64 -10.13
C PRO A 50 -9.65 11.62 -9.11
N ASP A 51 -10.12 11.10 -7.96
CA ASP A 51 -10.63 11.89 -6.85
C ASP A 51 -9.57 11.98 -5.75
N LYS A 52 -8.69 12.98 -5.88
CA LYS A 52 -7.62 13.22 -4.91
C LYS A 52 -8.16 13.68 -3.56
N ASP A 53 -9.29 14.39 -3.55
CA ASP A 53 -9.88 14.90 -2.32
C ASP A 53 -10.39 13.74 -1.46
N ALA A 54 -11.00 12.73 -2.08
CA ALA A 54 -11.39 11.49 -1.39
C ALA A 54 -10.18 10.74 -0.81
N VAL A 55 -9.07 10.63 -1.55
CA VAL A 55 -7.86 9.95 -1.05
C VAL A 55 -7.15 10.74 0.04
N ILE A 56 -7.15 12.08 -0.04
CA ILE A 56 -6.58 12.95 0.99
C ILE A 56 -7.39 12.87 2.29
N ALA A 57 -8.72 12.72 2.18
CA ALA A 57 -9.59 12.56 3.34
C ALA A 57 -9.53 11.16 3.97
N MET A 58 -8.98 10.17 3.25
CA MET A 58 -8.83 8.79 3.69
C MET A 58 -7.60 8.64 4.58
N ASP A 59 -7.75 7.96 5.72
CA ASP A 59 -6.62 7.56 6.57
C ASP A 59 -6.12 6.13 6.24
N LEU A 60 -5.12 5.65 7.00
CA LEU A 60 -4.57 4.31 6.77
C LEU A 60 -5.54 3.21 7.21
N ASP A 61 -6.41 3.47 8.17
CA ASP A 61 -7.42 2.51 8.63
C ASP A 61 -8.50 2.32 7.56
N ASP A 62 -8.99 3.41 6.97
CA ASP A 62 -9.90 3.40 5.82
C ASP A 62 -9.29 2.64 4.63
N LEU A 63 -8.00 2.88 4.34
CA LEU A 63 -7.29 2.15 3.28
C LEU A 63 -7.22 0.65 3.59
N TYR A 64 -6.90 0.29 4.83
CA TYR A 64 -6.87 -1.10 5.26
C TYR A 64 -8.26 -1.75 5.15
N GLU A 65 -9.34 -1.06 5.52
CA GLU A 65 -10.72 -1.55 5.32
C GLU A 65 -11.02 -1.83 3.85
N VAL A 66 -10.60 -0.96 2.94
CA VAL A 66 -10.78 -1.19 1.49
C VAL A 66 -10.00 -2.43 1.03
N ILE A 67 -8.76 -2.61 1.52
CA ILE A 67 -7.92 -3.77 1.21
C ILE A 67 -8.57 -5.06 1.73
N GLU A 68 -9.02 -5.07 3.00
CA GLU A 68 -9.64 -6.21 3.66
C GLU A 68 -10.99 -6.61 3.01
N SER A 69 -11.70 -5.64 2.43
CA SER A 69 -13.00 -5.87 1.79
C SER A 69 -12.96 -6.78 0.54
N ASP A 70 -11.80 -6.97 -0.10
CA ASP A 70 -11.63 -7.87 -1.26
C ASP A 70 -10.55 -8.92 -0.97
N ALA A 71 -10.97 -10.19 -0.88
CA ALA A 71 -10.10 -11.30 -0.52
C ALA A 71 -8.83 -11.43 -1.40
N ARG A 72 -8.90 -11.04 -2.68
CA ARG A 72 -7.74 -11.11 -3.58
C ARG A 72 -6.77 -9.96 -3.33
N ILE A 73 -7.29 -8.76 -3.07
CA ILE A 73 -6.46 -7.60 -2.73
C ILE A 73 -5.81 -7.84 -1.37
N TYR A 74 -6.56 -8.36 -0.41
CA TYR A 74 -6.06 -8.73 0.91
C TYR A 74 -4.94 -9.79 0.83
N GLU A 75 -5.11 -10.84 0.02
CA GLU A 75 -4.07 -11.85 -0.20
C GLU A 75 -2.80 -11.25 -0.80
N ASP A 76 -2.92 -10.47 -1.88
CA ASP A 76 -1.78 -9.79 -2.51
C ASP A 76 -1.07 -8.86 -1.50
N TYR A 77 -1.82 -8.16 -0.67
CA TYR A 77 -1.32 -7.28 0.39
C TYR A 77 -0.54 -8.07 1.45
N ARG A 78 -1.07 -9.19 1.93
CA ARG A 78 -0.43 -10.04 2.94
C ARG A 78 0.89 -10.62 2.43
N ILE A 79 0.93 -11.08 1.18
CA ILE A 79 2.16 -11.57 0.54
C ILE A 79 3.22 -10.45 0.50
N LEU A 80 2.82 -9.23 0.15
CA LEU A 80 3.73 -8.11 0.09
C LEU A 80 4.23 -7.70 1.48
N LEU A 81 3.34 -7.66 2.47
CA LEU A 81 3.69 -7.37 3.86
C LEU A 81 4.69 -8.39 4.42
N GLU A 82 4.51 -9.68 4.12
CA GLU A 82 5.47 -10.72 4.50
C GLU A 82 6.84 -10.51 3.87
N SER A 83 6.90 -10.04 2.61
CA SER A 83 8.15 -9.68 1.93
C SER A 83 8.84 -8.46 2.56
N VAL A 84 8.09 -7.47 3.03
CA VAL A 84 8.65 -6.32 3.77
C VAL A 84 9.18 -6.77 5.13
N ARG A 85 8.43 -7.63 5.85
CA ARG A 85 8.82 -8.15 7.18
C ARG A 85 10.00 -9.12 7.15
N SER A 86 10.09 -9.96 6.13
CA SER A 86 11.12 -11.02 6.07
C SER A 86 12.53 -10.49 5.77
N ASP A 87 12.64 -9.31 5.18
CA ASP A 87 13.93 -8.64 4.89
C ASP A 87 14.34 -7.62 5.96
N ALA A 88 13.53 -7.40 7.00
CA ALA A 88 13.84 -6.49 8.12
C ALA A 88 14.72 -7.16 9.20
N GLY A 89 15.50 -8.18 8.83
CA GLY A 89 16.31 -9.02 9.72
C GLY A 89 17.82 -8.81 9.59
#